data_AF-A0AAU0UC25-F1
#
_entry.id   AF-A0AAU0UC25-F1
#
_cell.length_a   1.000
_cell.length_b   1.000
_cell.length_c   1.000
_cell.angle_alpha   90.00
_cell.angle_beta   90.00
_cell.angle_gamma   90.00
#
_symmetry.space_group_name_H-M   'P 1'
#
loop_
_entity.id
_entity.type
_entity.pdbx_description
1 polymer ?
#
loop_
_entity_poly.entity_id
_entity_poly.type
_entity_poly.pdbx_seq_one_letter_code
_entity_poly.pdbx_strand_id
1 'polypeptide(L)'
;MSDVSVVSGKLEVVGPSSNKPDGSEYTYLRIAEKDGSTKLVKKVGVGQLIESYMRPGIEGDFYFVKLGRLGYILFAIKKSDGQKIYEENGFKMWIGKMRLSAGMLALLFIPLSFVGLLMGGWLGIIVPVGFIYVMWKLAVSFPRVLKESFLKSQLTQLGFGN
;
A
#
# COMPACT_ATOMS: atom_id res chain seq x y z
N MET A 1 -15.82 -2.53 4.87
CA MET A 1 -15.10 -3.81 4.71
C MET A 1 -13.65 -3.53 5.04
N SER A 2 -13.06 -4.26 5.98
CA SER A 2 -11.70 -4.02 6.46
C SER A 2 -10.69 -4.20 5.32
N ASP A 3 -9.96 -3.15 4.97
CA ASP A 3 -8.90 -3.17 3.96
C ASP A 3 -7.66 -3.98 4.40
N VAL A 4 -7.74 -4.64 5.57
CA VAL A 4 -6.69 -5.45 6.16
C VAL A 4 -6.99 -6.92 5.94
N SER A 5 -6.03 -7.66 5.37
CA SER A 5 -6.07 -9.12 5.26
C SER A 5 -4.92 -9.73 6.07
N VAL A 6 -5.26 -10.64 6.96
CA VAL A 6 -4.27 -11.42 7.73
C VAL A 6 -4.05 -12.75 7.04
N VAL A 7 -2.80 -13.15 6.89
CA VAL A 7 -2.42 -14.47 6.36
C VAL A 7 -1.54 -15.14 7.41
N SER A 8 -2.00 -16.26 7.97
CA SER A 8 -1.29 -17.00 9.01
C SER A 8 -0.63 -18.23 8.40
N GLY A 9 0.69 -18.33 8.50
CA GLY A 9 1.42 -19.40 7.83
C GLY A 9 2.92 -19.25 7.86
N LYS A 10 3.57 -19.95 6.92
CA LYS A 10 5.01 -19.92 6.69
C LYS A 10 5.33 -19.20 5.39
N LEU A 11 6.20 -18.21 5.45
CA LEU A 11 6.72 -17.55 4.25
C LEU A 11 7.65 -18.51 3.51
N GLU A 12 7.22 -19.06 2.37
CA GLU A 12 8.01 -20.05 1.63
C GLU A 12 8.96 -19.40 0.63
N VAL A 13 8.46 -18.41 -0.11
CA VAL A 13 9.21 -17.79 -1.21
C VAL A 13 9.02 -16.28 -1.17
N VAL A 14 10.15 -15.60 -1.26
CA VAL A 14 10.23 -14.16 -1.46
C VAL A 14 10.65 -13.95 -2.93
N GLY A 15 9.76 -13.37 -3.73
CA GLY A 15 10.04 -13.10 -5.14
C GLY A 15 11.07 -11.97 -5.33
N PRO A 16 11.40 -11.61 -6.58
CA PRO A 16 12.32 -10.50 -6.86
C PRO A 16 11.79 -9.18 -6.25
N SER A 17 12.69 -8.43 -5.62
CA SER A 17 12.42 -7.10 -5.07
C SER A 17 12.94 -5.99 -5.97
N SER A 18 12.24 -4.86 -5.95
CA SER A 18 12.77 -3.57 -6.38
C SER A 18 13.02 -2.71 -5.14
N ASN A 19 14.26 -2.27 -4.96
CA ASN A 19 14.60 -1.35 -3.89
C ASN A 19 13.87 -0.02 -4.11
N LYS A 20 13.18 0.43 -3.07
CA LYS A 20 12.60 1.76 -2.97
C LYS A 20 13.28 2.51 -1.82
N PRO A 21 13.22 3.84 -1.82
CA PRO A 21 13.84 4.64 -0.74
C PRO A 21 13.32 4.28 0.66
N ASP A 22 12.09 3.76 0.74
CA ASP A 22 11.37 3.53 2.00
C ASP A 22 11.22 2.03 2.34
N GLY A 23 11.91 1.15 1.61
CA GLY A 23 11.85 -0.31 1.76
C GLY A 23 11.91 -1.03 0.41
N SER A 24 11.28 -2.18 0.29
CA SER A 24 11.27 -2.96 -0.96
C SER A 24 9.87 -3.26 -1.44
N GLU A 25 9.68 -3.24 -2.77
CA GLU A 25 8.49 -3.80 -3.40
C GLU A 25 8.83 -5.18 -3.98
N TYR A 26 8.21 -6.22 -3.42
CA TYR A 26 8.32 -7.58 -3.93
C TYR A 26 7.28 -7.85 -5.00
N THR A 27 7.72 -8.50 -6.07
CA THR A 27 6.82 -8.90 -7.17
C THR A 27 5.74 -9.87 -6.67
N TYR A 28 6.12 -10.79 -5.79
CA TYR A 28 5.20 -11.67 -5.07
C TYR A 28 5.82 -12.21 -3.78
N LEU A 29 4.95 -12.61 -2.85
CA LEU A 29 5.26 -13.44 -1.69
C LEU A 29 4.40 -14.70 -1.74
N ARG A 30 5.01 -15.86 -1.53
CA ARG A 30 4.27 -17.13 -1.35
C ARG A 30 4.28 -17.51 0.12
N ILE A 31 3.10 -17.65 0.69
CA ILE A 31 2.90 -18.06 2.08
C ILE A 31 2.14 -19.39 2.06
N ALA A 32 2.70 -20.43 2.69
CA ALA A 32 1.98 -21.65 2.99
C ALA A 32 1.12 -21.43 4.22
N GLU A 33 -0.20 -21.46 4.06
CA GLU A 33 -1.15 -21.38 5.15
C GLU A 33 -1.18 -22.72 5.92
N LYS A 34 -1.64 -22.68 7.18
CA LYS A 34 -1.66 -23.86 8.06
C LYS A 34 -2.61 -24.97 7.59
N ASP A 35 -3.51 -24.66 6.67
CA ASP A 35 -4.43 -25.60 6.03
C ASP A 35 -3.77 -26.41 4.88
N GLY A 36 -2.48 -26.17 4.61
CA GLY A 36 -1.75 -26.79 3.51
C GLY A 36 -1.94 -26.10 2.16
N SER A 37 -2.71 -25.01 2.10
CA SER A 37 -2.86 -24.20 0.89
C SER A 37 -1.71 -23.19 0.76
N THR A 38 -1.34 -22.83 -0.47
CA THR A 38 -0.34 -21.78 -0.71
C THR A 38 -1.01 -20.51 -1.24
N LYS A 39 -0.79 -19.39 -0.57
CA LYS A 39 -1.28 -18.08 -0.99
C LYS A 39 -0.18 -17.27 -1.62
N LEU A 40 -0.43 -16.85 -2.86
CA LEU A 40 0.47 -15.96 -3.61
C LEU A 40 -0.05 -14.52 -3.53
N VAL A 41 0.63 -13.68 -2.74
CA VAL A 41 0.33 -12.25 -2.64
C VAL A 41 1.23 -11.49 -3.61
N LYS A 42 0.64 -10.81 -4.61
CA LYS A 42 1.39 -10.10 -5.66
C LYS A 42 1.53 -8.61 -5.34
N LYS A 43 2.60 -7.96 -5.82
CA LYS A 43 2.91 -6.54 -5.61
C LYS A 43 2.83 -6.14 -4.15
N VAL A 44 3.80 -6.62 -3.37
CA VAL A 44 3.84 -6.40 -1.93
C VAL A 44 4.87 -5.33 -1.60
N GLY A 45 4.41 -4.17 -1.15
CA GLY A 45 5.26 -3.16 -0.53
C GLY A 45 5.60 -3.55 0.91
N VAL A 46 6.87 -3.51 1.26
CA VAL A 46 7.38 -3.84 2.58
C VAL A 46 8.28 -2.70 3.04
N GLY A 47 8.11 -2.22 4.27
CA GLY A 47 9.00 -1.20 4.85
C GLY A 47 10.37 -1.77 5.20
N GLN A 48 11.36 -0.89 5.40
CA GLN A 48 12.75 -1.28 5.65
C GLN A 48 12.92 -2.18 6.88
N LEU A 49 12.21 -1.90 7.97
CA LEU A 49 12.29 -2.71 9.18
C LEU A 49 11.76 -4.12 8.88
N ILE A 50 10.60 -4.23 8.26
CA ILE A 50 10.00 -5.54 7.95
C ILE A 50 10.86 -6.30 6.93
N GLU A 51 11.40 -5.61 5.93
CA GLU A 51 12.30 -6.15 4.92
C GLU A 51 13.53 -6.81 5.55
N SER A 52 14.15 -6.19 6.56
CA SER A 52 15.33 -6.77 7.22
C SER A 52 15.06 -8.14 7.86
N TYR A 53 13.79 -8.37 8.24
CA TYR A 53 13.32 -9.63 8.79
C TYR A 53 12.68 -10.54 7.75
N MET A 54 12.52 -10.16 6.49
CA MET A 54 11.89 -10.99 5.47
C MET A 54 12.85 -12.06 4.96
N ARG A 55 12.77 -13.26 5.55
CA ARG A 55 13.50 -14.45 5.11
C ARG A 55 12.54 -15.61 4.86
N PRO A 56 12.77 -16.42 3.80
CA PRO A 56 12.08 -17.69 3.65
C PRO A 56 12.21 -18.54 4.93
N GLY A 57 11.11 -19.16 5.33
CA GLY A 57 11.02 -20.00 6.52
C GLY A 57 10.39 -19.35 7.75
N ILE A 58 10.04 -18.06 7.70
CA ILE A 58 9.40 -17.37 8.84
C ILE A 58 7.96 -17.82 9.00
N GLU A 59 7.62 -18.19 10.22
CA GLU A 59 6.27 -18.60 10.60
C GLU A 59 5.62 -17.54 11.48
N GLY A 60 4.37 -17.21 11.16
CA GLY A 60 3.64 -16.17 11.86
C GLY A 60 2.38 -15.70 11.16
N ASP A 61 1.83 -14.62 11.69
CA ASP A 61 0.71 -13.89 11.12
C ASP A 61 1.24 -12.67 10.36
N PHE A 62 0.99 -12.64 9.06
CA PHE A 62 1.38 -11.56 8.16
C PHE A 62 0.17 -10.65 7.92
N TYR A 63 0.29 -9.38 8.29
CA TYR A 63 -0.78 -8.40 8.21
C TYR A 63 -0.59 -7.53 6.99
N PHE A 64 -1.48 -7.72 6.02
CA PHE A 64 -1.49 -6.97 4.78
C PHE A 64 -2.58 -5.93 4.76
N VAL A 65 -2.28 -4.79 4.14
CA VAL A 65 -3.24 -3.74 3.82
C VAL A 65 -3.40 -3.68 2.31
N LYS A 66 -4.63 -3.74 1.82
CA LYS A 66 -4.96 -3.74 0.39
C LYS A 66 -5.01 -2.31 -0.15
N LEU A 67 -4.17 -1.99 -1.13
CA LEU A 67 -4.17 -0.71 -1.85
C LEU A 67 -5.08 -0.74 -3.11
N GLY A 68 -6.25 -1.39 -3.00
CA GLY A 68 -7.14 -1.59 -4.14
C GLY A 68 -6.51 -2.45 -5.25
N ARG A 69 -6.36 -1.91 -6.47
CA ARG A 69 -5.76 -2.59 -7.64
C ARG A 69 -4.25 -2.45 -7.73
N LEU A 70 -3.64 -1.60 -6.90
CA LEU A 70 -2.22 -1.25 -7.01
C LEU A 70 -1.31 -2.27 -6.29
N GLY A 71 -1.82 -2.98 -5.29
CA GLY A 71 -1.11 -4.07 -4.63
C GLY A 71 -1.50 -4.24 -3.17
N TYR A 72 -0.60 -4.86 -2.42
CA TYR A 72 -0.70 -5.08 -0.99
C TYR A 72 0.49 -4.43 -0.28
N ILE A 73 0.31 -4.02 0.96
CA ILE A 73 1.38 -3.59 1.84
C ILE A 73 1.45 -4.54 3.00
N LEU A 74 2.62 -5.08 3.28
CA LEU A 74 2.88 -5.76 4.54
C LEU A 74 3.31 -4.71 5.57
N PHE A 75 2.49 -4.47 6.59
CA PHE A 75 2.74 -3.41 7.59
C PHE A 75 3.05 -3.96 8.99
N ALA A 76 2.73 -5.24 9.24
CA ALA A 76 3.11 -5.92 10.47
C ALA A 76 3.31 -7.42 10.26
N ILE A 77 4.21 -8.00 11.05
CA ILE A 77 4.42 -9.44 11.19
C ILE A 77 4.38 -9.76 12.68
N LYS A 78 3.58 -10.76 13.05
CA LYS A 78 3.66 -11.40 14.38
C LYS A 78 4.22 -12.80 14.18
N LYS A 79 5.47 -13.00 14.59
CA LYS A 79 6.11 -14.31 14.50
C LYS A 79 5.52 -15.29 15.52
N SER A 80 5.69 -16.58 15.25
CA SER A 80 5.30 -17.66 16.16
C SER A 80 6.04 -17.63 17.51
N ASP A 81 7.22 -17.01 17.56
CA ASP A 81 8.01 -16.75 18.77
C ASP A 81 7.43 -15.61 19.66
N GLY A 82 6.34 -14.95 19.22
CA GLY A 82 5.70 -13.85 19.92
C GLY A 82 6.28 -12.47 19.59
N GLN A 83 7.35 -12.37 18.80
CA GLN A 83 7.90 -11.09 18.34
C GLN A 83 6.91 -10.37 17.41
N LYS A 84 6.64 -9.12 17.73
CA LYS A 84 5.79 -8.22 16.95
C LYS A 84 6.69 -7.21 16.23
N ILE A 85 6.75 -7.32 14.91
CA ILE A 85 7.51 -6.41 14.06
C ILE A 85 6.49 -5.55 13.30
N TYR A 86 6.53 -4.24 13.49
CA TYR A 86 5.65 -3.31 12.81
C TYR A 86 6.43 -2.07 12.37
N GLU A 87 6.03 -1.49 11.25
CA GLU A 87 6.67 -0.30 10.70
C GLU A 87 5.79 0.93 10.94
N GLU A 88 6.13 1.75 11.95
CA GLU A 88 5.35 2.96 12.27
C GLU A 88 5.68 4.13 11.31
N ASN A 89 6.94 4.27 10.88
CA ASN A 89 7.46 5.46 10.20
C ASN A 89 7.76 5.31 8.69
N GLY A 90 7.94 4.08 8.18
CA GLY A 90 8.34 3.85 6.78
C GLY A 90 7.33 4.39 5.75
N PHE A 91 6.06 4.52 6.12
CA PHE A 91 5.00 4.91 5.19
C PHE A 91 4.87 6.43 4.97
N LYS A 92 5.42 7.28 5.85
CA LYS A 92 5.27 8.74 5.79
C LYS A 92 5.87 9.32 4.51
N MET A 93 7.05 8.82 4.12
CA MET A 93 7.78 9.30 2.94
C MET A 93 7.14 8.79 1.64
N TRP A 94 6.62 7.56 1.63
CA TRP A 94 5.90 7.00 0.48
C TRP A 94 4.59 7.75 0.20
N ILE A 95 3.85 8.11 1.25
CA ILE A 95 2.65 8.96 1.17
C ILE A 95 3.01 10.37 0.70
N GLY A 96 4.12 10.92 1.22
CA GLY A 96 4.65 12.21 0.80
C GLY A 96 4.95 12.26 -0.69
N LYS A 97 5.66 11.26 -1.22
CA LYS A 97 5.93 11.14 -2.66
C LYS A 97 4.66 11.00 -3.48
N MET A 98 3.71 10.17 -3.08
CA MET A 98 2.45 10.04 -3.84
C MET A 98 1.64 11.34 -3.85
N ARG A 99 1.61 12.10 -2.74
CA ARG A 99 0.98 13.43 -2.72
C ARG A 99 1.70 14.41 -3.63
N LEU A 100 3.03 14.36 -3.66
CA LEU A 100 3.84 15.23 -4.51
C LEU A 100 3.65 14.87 -6.00
N SER A 101 3.62 13.58 -6.34
CA SER A 101 3.29 13.10 -7.68
C SER A 101 1.86 13.47 -8.10
N ALA A 102 0.88 13.35 -7.21
CA ALA A 102 -0.49 13.79 -7.45
C ALA A 102 -0.57 15.31 -7.65
N GLY A 103 0.18 16.10 -6.87
CA GLY A 103 0.30 17.54 -7.06
C GLY A 103 0.94 17.91 -8.40
N MET A 104 1.98 17.18 -8.82
CA MET A 104 2.64 17.39 -10.12
C MET A 104 1.72 17.03 -11.29
N LEU A 105 0.95 15.94 -11.16
CA LEU A 105 -0.12 15.57 -12.09
C LEU A 105 -1.20 16.65 -12.15
N ALA A 106 -1.61 17.19 -11.01
CA ALA A 106 -2.57 18.30 -10.96
C ALA A 106 -2.05 19.51 -11.73
N LEU A 107 -0.77 19.83 -11.56
CA LEU A 107 -0.12 20.97 -12.21
C LEU A 107 -0.05 20.82 -13.73
N LEU A 108 0.09 19.59 -14.24
CA LEU A 108 0.05 19.28 -15.68
C LEU A 108 -1.38 19.31 -16.25
N PHE A 109 -2.36 18.87 -15.47
CA PHE A 109 -3.75 18.78 -15.93
C PHE A 109 -4.54 20.08 -15.79
N ILE A 110 -4.19 20.98 -14.88
CA ILE A 110 -4.85 22.30 -14.75
C ILE A 110 -4.77 23.09 -16.06
N PRO A 111 -3.60 23.30 -16.70
CA PRO A 111 -3.50 23.97 -18.00
C PRO A 111 -4.29 23.23 -19.10
N LEU A 112 -4.18 21.89 -19.12
CA LEU A 112 -4.86 21.05 -20.11
C LEU A 112 -6.39 21.14 -20.01
N SER A 113 -6.90 21.20 -18.77
CA SER A 113 -8.33 21.38 -18.50
C SER A 113 -8.83 22.76 -18.92
N PHE A 114 -7.99 23.80 -18.76
CA PHE A 114 -8.28 25.15 -19.24
C PHE A 114 -8.33 25.22 -20.77
N VAL A 115 -7.38 24.58 -21.46
CA VAL A 115 -7.38 24.47 -22.93
C VAL A 115 -8.60 23.69 -23.42
N GLY A 116 -8.96 22.58 -22.78
CA GLY A 116 -10.16 21.82 -23.12
C GLY A 116 -11.44 22.64 -22.96
N LEU A 117 -11.54 23.44 -21.89
CA LEU A 117 -12.66 24.35 -21.65
C LEU A 117 -12.76 25.44 -22.73
N LEU A 118 -11.60 25.98 -23.16
CA LEU A 118 -11.51 27.01 -24.21
C LEU A 118 -11.83 26.47 -25.61
N MET A 119 -11.52 25.21 -25.90
CA MET A 119 -11.84 24.59 -27.20
C MET A 119 -13.34 24.33 -27.39
N GLY A 120 -14.14 24.39 -26.33
CA GLY A 120 -15.58 24.17 -26.38
C GLY A 120 -16.00 22.75 -26.76
N GLY A 121 -17.30 22.44 -26.60
CA GLY A 121 -17.88 21.14 -26.93
C GLY A 121 -17.70 20.05 -25.86
N TRP A 122 -17.97 18.80 -26.23
CA TRP A 122 -18.03 17.64 -25.34
C TRP A 122 -16.72 17.39 -24.56
N LEU A 123 -15.57 17.68 -25.18
CA LEU A 123 -14.25 17.55 -24.54
C LEU A 123 -14.02 18.59 -23.44
N GLY A 124 -14.64 19.77 -23.53
CA GLY A 124 -14.52 20.83 -22.52
C GLY A 124 -15.20 20.53 -21.19
N ILE A 125 -16.12 19.56 -21.17
CA ILE A 125 -16.81 19.11 -19.94
C ILE A 125 -16.19 17.82 -19.41
N ILE A 126 -15.83 16.88 -20.30
CA ILE A 126 -15.29 15.58 -19.88
C ILE A 126 -13.91 15.68 -19.27
N VAL A 127 -13.02 16.51 -19.84
CA VAL A 127 -11.64 16.61 -19.35
C VAL A 127 -11.61 17.14 -17.90
N PRO A 128 -12.34 18.20 -17.52
CA PRO A 128 -12.42 18.65 -16.12
C PRO A 128 -13.07 17.63 -15.18
N VAL A 129 -14.16 16.97 -15.59
CA VAL A 129 -14.86 15.99 -14.74
C VAL A 129 -14.00 14.75 -14.50
N GLY A 130 -13.34 14.23 -15.54
CA GLY A 130 -12.37 13.15 -15.44
C GLY A 130 -11.19 13.52 -14.54
N PHE A 131 -10.71 14.76 -14.64
CA PHE A 131 -9.64 15.28 -13.78
C PHE A 131 -10.04 15.31 -12.30
N ILE A 132 -11.21 15.87 -11.97
CA ILE A 132 -11.73 15.91 -10.59
C ILE A 132 -11.87 14.49 -10.04
N TYR A 133 -12.38 13.55 -10.84
CA TYR A 133 -12.52 12.16 -10.42
C TYR A 133 -11.17 11.49 -10.12
N VAL A 134 -10.16 11.67 -11.00
CA VAL A 134 -8.81 11.11 -10.80
C VAL A 134 -8.15 11.74 -9.57
N MET A 135 -8.25 13.07 -9.41
CA MET A 135 -7.72 13.79 -8.25
C MET A 135 -8.37 13.37 -6.95
N TRP A 136 -9.69 13.22 -6.92
CA TRP A 136 -10.41 12.73 -5.74
C TRP A 136 -9.99 11.30 -5.37
N LYS A 137 -9.81 10.43 -6.37
CA LYS A 137 -9.36 9.06 -6.13
C LYS A 137 -7.93 9.01 -5.58
N LEU A 138 -7.03 9.83 -6.11
CA LEU A 138 -5.63 9.92 -5.66
C LEU A 138 -5.50 10.62 -4.29
N ALA A 139 -6.29 11.66 -4.02
CA ALA A 139 -6.19 12.48 -2.81
C ALA A 139 -7.02 11.98 -1.63
N VAL A 140 -8.11 11.23 -1.87
CA VAL A 140 -9.06 10.82 -0.81
C VAL A 140 -9.13 9.31 -0.63
N SER A 141 -9.29 8.55 -1.72
CA SER A 141 -9.42 7.08 -1.65
C SER A 141 -8.09 6.40 -1.30
N PHE A 142 -6.98 6.87 -1.88
CA PHE A 142 -5.66 6.26 -1.69
C PHE A 142 -5.01 6.53 -0.32
N PRO A 143 -5.02 7.76 0.23
CA PRO A 143 -4.35 8.03 1.49
C PRO A 143 -5.15 7.61 2.72
N ARG A 144 -6.43 7.24 2.61
CA ARG A 144 -7.22 6.82 3.78
C ARG A 144 -6.67 5.56 4.44
N VAL A 145 -6.24 4.61 3.61
CA VAL A 145 -5.70 3.30 3.98
C VAL A 145 -4.23 3.40 4.44
N LEU A 146 -3.54 4.47 4.02
CA LEU A 146 -2.16 4.78 4.36
C LEU A 146 -2.01 5.80 5.50
N LYS A 147 -3.11 6.35 6.05
CA LYS A 147 -3.00 7.30 7.17
C LYS A 147 -2.33 6.59 8.35
N GLU A 148 -1.33 7.25 8.91
CA GLU A 148 -0.64 6.80 10.13
C GLU A 148 -1.65 6.53 11.26
N SER A 149 -2.69 7.36 11.39
CA SER A 149 -3.78 7.14 12.34
C SER A 149 -4.63 5.89 12.04
N PHE A 150 -4.79 5.52 10.77
CA PHE A 150 -5.51 4.30 10.37
C PHE A 150 -4.65 3.07 10.66
N LEU A 151 -3.38 3.07 10.24
CA LEU A 151 -2.44 1.97 10.52
C LEU A 151 -2.24 1.80 12.03
N LYS A 152 -2.08 2.88 12.78
CA LYS A 152 -1.97 2.87 14.24
C LYS A 152 -3.27 2.40 14.91
N SER A 153 -4.43 2.86 14.45
CA SER A 153 -5.72 2.37 14.92
C SER A 153 -5.91 0.87 14.64
N GLN A 154 -5.47 0.38 13.48
CA GLN A 154 -5.50 -1.05 13.15
C GLN A 154 -4.50 -1.83 14.02
N LEU A 155 -3.28 -1.33 14.23
CA LEU A 155 -2.28 -1.94 15.12
C LEU A 155 -2.79 -2.02 16.56
N THR A 156 -3.40 -0.96 17.10
CA THR A 156 -4.03 -0.98 18.42
C THR A 156 -5.20 -1.97 18.49
N GLN A 157 -6.08 -1.99 17.48
CA GLN A 157 -7.20 -2.95 17.41
C GLN A 157 -6.73 -4.41 17.30
N LEU A 158 -5.58 -4.66 16.67
CA LEU A 158 -4.99 -5.98 16.50
C LEU A 158 -4.05 -6.37 17.68
N GLY A 159 -4.01 -5.56 18.74
CA GLY A 159 -3.25 -5.83 19.96
C GLY A 159 -1.74 -5.65 19.81
N PHE A 160 -1.28 -4.89 18.83
CA PHE A 160 0.13 -4.50 18.65
C PHE A 160 0.50 -3.21 19.39
N GLY A 161 -0.47 -2.37 19.76
CA GLY A 161 -0.26 -1.18 20.58
C GLY A 161 -0.69 -1.39 22.04
N ASN A 162 0.03 -0.77 22.98
CA ASN A 162 -0.53 -0.33 24.25
C ASN A 162 -1.29 0.99 24.04
#